data_AF-A0A831PKF9-F1
#
_entry.id   AF-A0A831PKF9-F1
#
_cell.length_a   1.000
_cell.length_b   1.000
_cell.length_c   1.000
_cell.angle_alpha   90.00
_cell.angle_beta   90.00
_cell.angle_gamma   90.00
#
_symmetry.space_group_name_H-M   'P 1'
#
loop_
_entity.id
_entity.type
_entity.pdbx_description
1 polymer ?
#
loop_
_entity_poly.entity_id
_entity_poly.type
_entity_poly.pdbx_seq_one_letter_code
_entity_poly.pdbx_strand_id
1 'polypeptide(L)'
;METNSFIGKLHAHLFASQEEIPKLFNAKEQEMILRYRAAFTKWLAEPHLRDCQMINYLINEFSIKRSQAYTDLNNVKSLIGNVTMAGKEFQRYRANEMILQGFELAEKAKNSLDIKKAMTLIKAGEALSKVHKLESNDPEPSRWEDIVPMELEPSTDVSVIGRKPIENLDELKHKLRVKYGTEMN
;
A
#
# COMPACT_ATOMS: atom_id res chain seq x y z
N MET A 1 -13.68 16.30 -1.59
CA MET A 1 -13.88 15.44 -2.77
C MET A 1 -15.36 15.07 -2.82
N GLU A 2 -16.01 15.24 -3.96
CA GLU A 2 -17.47 15.24 -4.10
C GLU A 2 -18.13 13.96 -3.56
N THR A 3 -18.84 14.09 -2.43
CA THR A 3 -19.58 13.02 -1.77
C THR A 3 -20.85 12.58 -2.52
N ASN A 4 -21.20 13.25 -3.63
CA ASN A 4 -22.42 13.01 -4.39
C ASN A 4 -22.22 12.20 -5.69
N SER A 5 -20.97 11.90 -6.05
CA SER A 5 -20.66 11.03 -7.21
C SER A 5 -21.01 9.57 -6.90
N PHE A 6 -21.53 8.83 -7.88
CA PHE A 6 -21.86 7.39 -7.75
C PHE A 6 -20.69 6.57 -7.19
N ILE A 7 -19.47 6.83 -7.66
CA ILE A 7 -18.25 6.18 -7.16
C ILE A 7 -17.97 6.56 -5.70
N GLY A 8 -18.23 7.81 -5.31
CA GLY A 8 -18.09 8.27 -3.91
C GLY A 8 -19.04 7.54 -2.96
N LYS A 9 -20.29 7.32 -3.37
CA LYS A 9 -21.27 6.52 -2.59
C LYS A 9 -20.88 5.04 -2.51
N LEU A 10 -20.37 4.50 -3.63
CA LEU A 10 -19.83 3.14 -3.69
C LEU A 10 -18.67 2.93 -2.73
N HIS A 11 -17.75 3.90 -2.59
CA HIS A 11 -16.64 3.80 -1.64
C HIS A 11 -17.09 3.56 -0.19
N ALA A 12 -18.21 4.18 0.23
CA ALA A 12 -18.73 4.03 1.60
C ALA A 12 -19.64 2.80 1.77
N HIS A 13 -20.39 2.43 0.73
CA HIS A 13 -21.49 1.46 0.85
C HIS A 13 -21.34 0.21 -0.03
N LEU A 14 -20.14 -0.07 -0.58
CA LEU A 14 -19.91 -1.24 -1.44
C LEU A 14 -20.34 -2.55 -0.76
N PHE A 15 -20.15 -2.72 0.55
CA PHE A 15 -20.54 -3.91 1.31
C PHE A 15 -21.72 -3.69 2.27
N ALA A 16 -22.51 -2.64 2.06
CA ALA A 16 -23.72 -2.39 2.85
C ALA A 16 -24.73 -3.56 2.75
N SER A 17 -25.59 -3.69 3.77
CA SER A 17 -26.59 -4.75 3.85
C SER A 17 -27.57 -4.70 2.66
N GLN A 18 -28.13 -5.85 2.28
CA GLN A 18 -29.04 -5.94 1.14
C GLN A 18 -30.30 -5.06 1.30
N GLU A 19 -30.62 -4.67 2.54
CA GLU A 19 -31.77 -3.82 2.89
C GLU A 19 -31.48 -2.31 2.75
N GLU A 20 -30.20 -1.91 2.82
CA GLU A 20 -29.77 -0.52 2.71
C GLU A 20 -29.51 -0.10 1.26
N ILE A 21 -29.08 -1.04 0.42
CA ILE A 21 -28.77 -0.79 -1.00
C ILE A 21 -29.95 -0.19 -1.77
N PRO A 22 -31.20 -0.68 -1.65
CA PRO A 22 -32.33 -0.11 -2.38
C PRO A 22 -32.71 1.30 -1.96
N LYS A 23 -32.32 1.72 -0.76
CA LYS A 23 -32.59 3.07 -0.24
C LYS A 23 -31.59 4.10 -0.76
N LEU A 24 -30.39 3.65 -1.11
CA LEU A 24 -29.25 4.50 -1.46
C LEU A 24 -28.98 4.56 -2.97
N PHE A 25 -29.34 3.49 -3.71
CA PHE A 25 -28.97 3.30 -5.11
C PHE A 25 -30.18 2.96 -5.99
N ASN A 26 -30.16 3.46 -7.23
CA ASN A 26 -31.18 3.15 -8.24
C ASN A 26 -31.01 1.70 -8.77
N ALA A 27 -32.04 1.09 -9.34
CA ALA A 27 -32.03 -0.31 -9.81
C ALA A 27 -30.82 -0.65 -10.71
N LYS A 28 -30.46 0.23 -11.65
CA LYS A 28 -29.27 0.04 -12.51
C LYS A 28 -27.95 0.04 -11.73
N GLU A 29 -27.86 0.90 -10.72
CA GLU A 29 -26.69 1.01 -9.85
C GLU A 29 -26.55 -0.22 -8.96
N GLN A 30 -27.67 -0.81 -8.52
CA GLN A 30 -27.69 -2.05 -7.75
C GLN A 30 -27.10 -3.22 -8.54
N GLU A 31 -27.46 -3.36 -9.82
CA GLU A 31 -26.86 -4.36 -10.70
C GLU A 31 -25.35 -4.15 -10.85
N MET A 32 -24.89 -2.90 -10.98
CA MET A 32 -23.47 -2.58 -11.03
C MET A 32 -22.75 -2.98 -9.73
N ILE A 33 -23.34 -2.68 -8.57
CA ILE A 33 -22.80 -3.06 -7.25
C ILE A 33 -22.65 -4.57 -7.14
N LEU A 34 -23.62 -5.36 -7.59
CA LEU A 34 -23.55 -6.81 -7.59
C LEU A 34 -22.37 -7.32 -8.44
N ARG A 35 -22.17 -6.75 -9.63
CA ARG A 35 -21.02 -7.09 -10.48
C ARG A 35 -19.69 -6.70 -9.83
N TYR A 36 -19.65 -5.54 -9.16
CA TYR A 36 -18.43 -5.05 -8.51
C TYR A 36 -18.06 -5.91 -7.30
N ARG A 37 -19.06 -6.32 -6.51
CA ARG A 37 -18.89 -7.28 -5.42
C ARG A 37 -18.36 -8.61 -5.94
N ALA A 38 -18.96 -9.15 -7.01
CA ALA A 38 -18.50 -10.41 -7.59
C ALA A 38 -17.06 -10.33 -8.11
N ALA A 39 -16.72 -9.27 -8.84
CA ALA A 39 -15.34 -9.03 -9.29
C ALA A 39 -14.37 -8.91 -8.11
N PHE A 40 -14.75 -8.15 -7.07
CA PHE A 40 -13.93 -7.96 -5.88
C PHE A 40 -13.70 -9.29 -5.14
N THR A 41 -14.76 -10.04 -4.84
CA THR A 41 -14.66 -11.34 -4.17
C THR A 41 -13.84 -12.33 -4.98
N LYS A 42 -14.01 -12.34 -6.30
CA LYS A 42 -13.23 -13.20 -7.20
C LYS A 42 -11.74 -12.84 -7.17
N TRP A 43 -11.40 -11.55 -7.18
CA TRP A 43 -10.01 -11.11 -7.07
C TRP A 43 -9.41 -11.36 -5.69
N LEU A 44 -10.21 -11.22 -4.63
CA LEU A 44 -9.77 -11.54 -3.27
C LEU A 44 -9.42 -13.03 -3.14
N ALA A 45 -10.24 -13.91 -3.73
CA ALA A 45 -10.00 -15.35 -3.77
C ALA A 45 -8.82 -15.70 -4.69
N GLU A 46 -8.69 -15.02 -5.84
CA GLU A 46 -7.67 -15.30 -6.85
C GLU A 46 -6.96 -14.02 -7.33
N PRO A 47 -6.03 -13.45 -6.55
CA PRO A 47 -5.40 -12.16 -6.87
C PRO A 47 -4.49 -12.19 -8.09
N HIS A 48 -4.07 -13.37 -8.52
CA HIS A 48 -3.21 -13.59 -9.66
C HIS A 48 -3.96 -13.53 -11.01
N LEU A 49 -5.30 -13.43 -10.98
CA LEU A 49 -6.10 -13.31 -12.18
C LEU A 49 -5.73 -12.03 -12.93
N ARG A 50 -5.35 -12.21 -14.19
CA ARG A 50 -5.11 -11.09 -15.11
C ARG A 50 -6.43 -10.44 -15.49
N ASP A 51 -6.38 -9.18 -15.86
CA ASP A 51 -7.53 -8.41 -16.34
C ASP A 51 -8.37 -9.16 -17.37
N CYS A 52 -7.72 -9.78 -18.37
CA CYS A 52 -8.41 -10.55 -19.41
C CYS A 52 -9.24 -11.71 -18.83
N GLN A 53 -8.75 -12.38 -17.80
CA GLN A 53 -9.46 -13.49 -17.15
C GLN A 53 -10.64 -12.95 -16.33
N MET A 54 -10.47 -11.82 -15.65
CA MET A 54 -11.55 -11.18 -14.89
C MET A 54 -12.66 -10.64 -15.79
N ILE A 55 -12.30 -10.08 -16.96
CA ILE A 55 -13.26 -9.63 -17.98
C ILE A 55 -14.06 -10.82 -18.49
N ASN A 56 -13.40 -11.93 -18.83
CA ASN A 56 -14.10 -13.13 -19.28
C ASN A 56 -15.03 -13.70 -18.19
N TYR A 57 -14.60 -13.67 -16.93
CA TYR A 57 -15.45 -14.04 -15.80
C TYR A 57 -16.71 -13.17 -15.72
N LEU A 58 -16.56 -11.84 -15.78
CA LEU A 58 -17.70 -10.92 -15.72
C LEU A 58 -18.68 -11.10 -16.89
N ILE A 59 -18.16 -11.34 -18.09
CA ILE A 59 -18.98 -11.63 -19.29
C ILE A 59 -19.78 -12.91 -19.09
N ASN A 60 -19.14 -13.98 -18.61
CA ASN A 60 -19.78 -15.28 -18.46
C ASN A 60 -20.82 -15.29 -17.32
N GLU A 61 -20.49 -14.68 -16.19
CA GLU A 61 -21.35 -14.69 -14.99
C GLU A 61 -22.58 -13.79 -15.18
N PHE A 62 -22.40 -12.61 -15.76
CA PHE A 62 -23.46 -11.60 -15.85
C PHE A 62 -24.01 -11.40 -17.27
N SER A 63 -23.53 -12.18 -18.25
CA SER A 63 -23.95 -12.09 -19.66
C SER A 63 -23.83 -10.67 -20.25
N ILE A 64 -22.84 -9.89 -19.80
CA ILE A 64 -22.64 -8.50 -20.23
C ILE A 64 -21.76 -8.40 -21.47
N LYS A 65 -21.90 -7.29 -22.20
CA LYS A 65 -21.01 -6.98 -23.33
C LYS A 65 -19.58 -6.73 -22.84
N ARG A 66 -18.61 -7.11 -23.68
CA ARG A 66 -17.17 -6.93 -23.39
C ARG A 66 -16.79 -5.49 -23.03
N SER A 67 -17.36 -4.50 -23.72
CA SER A 67 -17.12 -3.08 -23.40
C SER A 67 -17.55 -2.71 -21.98
N GLN A 68 -18.70 -3.22 -21.53
CA GLN A 68 -19.19 -2.99 -20.16
C GLN A 68 -18.27 -3.66 -19.13
N ALA A 69 -17.80 -4.88 -19.40
CA ALA A 69 -16.89 -5.59 -18.52
C ALA A 69 -15.56 -4.85 -18.32
N TYR A 70 -15.01 -4.21 -19.37
CA TYR A 70 -13.83 -3.35 -19.23
C TYR A 70 -14.10 -2.14 -18.34
N THR A 71 -15.21 -1.43 -18.55
CA THR A 71 -15.59 -0.28 -17.73
C THR A 71 -15.78 -0.67 -16.27
N ASP A 72 -16.48 -1.78 -16.04
CA ASP A 72 -16.74 -2.32 -14.71
C ASP A 72 -15.43 -2.70 -14.02
N LEU A 73 -14.51 -3.38 -14.71
CA LEU A 73 -13.20 -3.73 -14.17
C LEU A 73 -12.38 -2.48 -13.79
N ASN A 74 -12.36 -1.45 -14.64
CA ASN A 74 -11.64 -0.21 -14.35
C ASN A 74 -12.22 0.51 -13.12
N ASN A 75 -13.54 0.55 -12.98
CA ASN A 75 -14.19 1.13 -11.81
C ASN A 75 -13.85 0.33 -10.54
N VAL A 76 -13.89 -1.00 -10.61
CA VAL A 76 -13.49 -1.88 -9.51
C VAL A 76 -12.03 -1.66 -9.14
N LYS A 77 -11.12 -1.48 -10.10
CA LYS A 77 -9.71 -1.15 -9.81
C LYS A 77 -9.55 0.20 -9.13
N SER A 78 -10.32 1.20 -9.52
CA SER A 78 -10.35 2.50 -8.85
C SER A 78 -10.81 2.38 -7.39
N LEU A 79 -11.79 1.51 -7.13
CA LEU A 79 -12.27 1.21 -5.77
C LEU A 79 -11.20 0.42 -4.97
N ILE A 80 -10.51 -0.50 -5.65
CA ILE A 80 -9.44 -1.35 -5.12
C ILE A 80 -8.11 -0.60 -4.96
N GLY A 81 -7.97 0.65 -5.42
CA GLY A 81 -6.72 1.43 -5.36
C GLY A 81 -6.04 1.55 -3.98
N ASN A 82 -6.66 1.02 -2.92
CA ASN A 82 -6.14 0.87 -1.57
C ASN A 82 -5.79 -0.58 -1.12
N VAL A 83 -6.05 -1.61 -1.94
CA VAL A 83 -5.81 -3.05 -1.64
C VAL A 83 -4.61 -3.61 -2.43
N THR A 84 -3.84 -2.76 -3.12
CA THR A 84 -2.60 -3.17 -3.79
C THR A 84 -1.50 -3.60 -2.83
N MET A 85 -1.68 -3.34 -1.53
CA MET A 85 -1.00 -4.09 -0.48
C MET A 85 -1.93 -5.18 0.04
N ALA A 86 -1.98 -6.30 -0.67
CA ALA A 86 -2.25 -7.55 0.03
C ALA A 86 -1.21 -7.64 1.15
N GLY A 87 -1.65 -7.44 2.40
CA GLY A 87 -0.75 -7.36 3.54
C GLY A 87 0.15 -8.60 3.60
N LYS A 88 1.30 -8.50 4.27
CA LYS A 88 2.18 -9.66 4.49
C LYS A 88 1.41 -10.88 5.00
N GLU A 89 0.38 -10.66 5.81
CA GLU A 89 -0.49 -11.72 6.32
C GLU A 89 -1.26 -12.47 5.23
N PHE A 90 -1.78 -11.75 4.22
CA PHE A 90 -2.43 -12.39 3.07
C PHE A 90 -1.43 -13.25 2.30
N GLN A 91 -0.22 -12.75 2.09
CA GLN A 91 0.84 -13.50 1.40
C GLN A 91 1.29 -14.72 2.22
N ARG A 92 1.30 -14.64 3.56
CA ARG A 92 1.54 -15.77 4.47
C ARG A 92 0.46 -16.82 4.34
N TYR A 93 -0.81 -16.41 4.44
CA TYR A 93 -1.94 -17.30 4.22
C TYR A 93 -1.83 -18.03 2.88
N ARG A 94 -1.51 -17.29 1.81
CA ARG A 94 -1.38 -17.87 0.46
C ARG A 94 -0.22 -18.86 0.35
N ALA A 95 0.96 -18.52 0.90
CA ALA A 95 2.10 -19.43 0.92
C ALA A 95 1.74 -20.72 1.68
N ASN A 96 1.08 -20.60 2.83
CA ASN A 96 0.65 -21.73 3.65
C ASN A 96 -0.36 -22.62 2.91
N GLU A 97 -1.34 -22.03 2.22
CA GLU A 97 -2.30 -22.81 1.42
C GLU A 97 -1.61 -23.59 0.29
N MET A 98 -0.64 -22.98 -0.40
CA MET A 98 0.08 -23.67 -1.48
C MET A 98 0.89 -24.86 -0.94
N ILE A 99 1.51 -24.69 0.22
CA ILE A 99 2.25 -25.76 0.89
C ILE A 99 1.29 -26.87 1.34
N LEU A 100 0.14 -26.52 1.92
CA LEU A 100 -0.90 -27.47 2.35
C LEU A 100 -1.45 -28.27 1.17
N GLN A 101 -1.82 -27.61 0.07
CA GLN A 101 -2.28 -28.28 -1.15
C GLN A 101 -1.20 -29.19 -1.74
N GLY A 102 0.06 -28.76 -1.71
CA GLY A 102 1.19 -29.59 -2.11
C GLY A 102 1.34 -30.84 -1.23
N PHE A 103 1.19 -30.69 0.08
CA PHE A 103 1.24 -31.80 1.04
C PHE A 103 0.10 -32.80 0.82
N GLU A 104 -1.15 -32.34 0.68
CA GLU A 104 -2.29 -33.21 0.38
C GLU A 104 -2.12 -33.97 -0.94
N LEU A 105 -1.56 -33.30 -1.96
CA LEU A 105 -1.28 -33.95 -3.25
C LEU A 105 -0.18 -35.00 -3.11
N ALA A 106 0.84 -34.75 -2.28
CA ALA A 106 1.88 -35.72 -1.98
C ALA A 106 1.32 -36.95 -1.25
N GLU A 107 0.43 -36.76 -0.28
CA GLU A 107 -0.23 -37.86 0.45
C GLU A 107 -1.08 -38.74 -0.48
N LYS A 108 -1.78 -38.12 -1.43
CA LYS A 108 -2.65 -38.82 -2.40
C LYS A 108 -1.87 -39.34 -3.62
N ALA A 109 -0.58 -39.05 -3.73
CA ALA A 109 0.19 -39.36 -4.93
C ALA A 109 0.39 -40.86 -5.11
N LYS A 110 -0.03 -41.39 -6.28
CA LYS A 110 0.21 -42.78 -6.68
C LYS A 110 1.32 -42.91 -7.72
N ASN A 111 1.61 -41.82 -8.43
CA ASN A 111 2.55 -41.79 -9.54
C ASN A 111 3.68 -40.78 -9.29
N SER A 112 4.85 -41.02 -9.90
CA SER A 112 6.00 -40.11 -9.84
C SER A 112 5.67 -38.69 -10.36
N LEU A 113 4.74 -38.57 -11.31
CA LEU A 113 4.28 -37.27 -11.81
C LEU A 113 3.55 -36.45 -10.73
N ASP A 114 2.71 -37.10 -9.92
CA ASP A 114 1.93 -36.43 -8.88
C ASP A 114 2.84 -35.99 -7.72
N ILE A 115 3.85 -36.80 -7.40
CA ILE A 115 4.93 -36.42 -6.47
C ILE A 115 5.67 -35.17 -6.97
N LYS A 116 6.02 -35.13 -8.26
CA LYS A 116 6.68 -33.95 -8.85
C LYS A 116 5.79 -32.71 -8.78
N LYS A 117 4.49 -32.83 -9.08
CA LYS A 117 3.53 -31.72 -8.97
C LYS A 117 3.42 -31.21 -7.52
N ALA A 118 3.32 -32.12 -6.56
CA ALA A 118 3.31 -31.79 -5.14
C ALA A 118 4.57 -31.01 -4.73
N MET A 119 5.75 -31.50 -5.11
CA MET A 119 7.01 -30.80 -4.86
C MET A 119 7.07 -29.42 -5.50
N THR A 120 6.54 -29.26 -6.72
CA THR A 120 6.50 -27.93 -7.37
C THR A 120 5.61 -26.93 -6.64
N LEU A 121 4.48 -27.39 -6.08
CA LEU A 121 3.58 -26.53 -5.28
C LEU A 121 4.25 -26.07 -3.98
N ILE A 122 4.90 -26.99 -3.26
CA ILE A 122 5.62 -26.67 -2.02
C ILE A 122 6.73 -25.65 -2.31
N LYS A 123 7.56 -25.91 -3.34
CA LYS A 123 8.64 -24.98 -3.75
C LYS A 123 8.11 -23.61 -4.18
N ALA A 124 6.94 -23.56 -4.82
CA ALA A 124 6.32 -22.30 -5.20
C ALA A 124 5.85 -21.50 -3.98
N GLY A 125 5.31 -22.18 -2.95
CA GLY A 125 4.97 -21.55 -1.66
C GLY A 125 6.21 -21.00 -0.93
N GLU A 126 7.30 -21.77 -0.88
CA GLU A 126 8.60 -21.33 -0.33
C GLU A 126 9.15 -20.10 -1.09
N ALA A 127 9.12 -20.15 -2.42
CA ALA A 127 9.55 -19.03 -3.26
C ALA A 127 8.72 -17.76 -2.99
N LEU A 128 7.40 -17.90 -2.83
CA LEU A 128 6.51 -16.80 -2.51
C LEU A 128 6.84 -16.18 -1.14
N SER A 129 7.09 -17.03 -0.13
CA SER A 129 7.54 -16.57 1.20
C SER A 129 8.83 -15.73 1.11
N LYS A 130 9.79 -16.18 0.32
CA LYS A 130 11.07 -15.48 0.13
C LYS A 130 10.91 -14.16 -0.62
N VAL A 131 10.12 -14.11 -1.70
CA VAL A 131 9.87 -12.89 -2.50
C VAL A 131 9.26 -11.79 -1.63
N HIS A 132 8.33 -12.14 -0.75
CA HIS A 132 7.66 -11.19 0.13
C HIS A 132 8.35 -10.99 1.49
N LYS A 133 9.50 -11.63 1.73
CA LYS A 133 10.25 -11.60 2.99
C LYS A 133 9.35 -11.87 4.19
N LEU A 134 8.48 -12.88 4.07
CA LEU A 134 7.47 -13.18 5.10
C LEU A 134 8.09 -13.66 6.41
N GLU A 135 9.31 -14.22 6.32
CA GLU A 135 10.15 -14.64 7.44
C GLU A 135 10.77 -13.48 8.23
N SER A 136 10.87 -12.29 7.63
CA SER A 136 11.42 -11.13 8.31
C SER A 136 10.36 -10.50 9.21
N ASN A 137 10.73 -10.25 10.47
CA ASN A 137 9.91 -9.47 11.39
C ASN A 137 9.51 -8.13 10.75
N ASP A 138 8.29 -7.69 11.03
CA ASP A 138 7.86 -6.37 10.62
C ASP A 138 8.72 -5.32 11.31
N PRO A 139 9.17 -4.28 10.59
CA PRO A 139 9.89 -3.20 11.23
C PRO A 139 9.01 -2.63 12.32
N GLU A 140 9.57 -2.46 13.52
CA GLU A 140 8.85 -1.77 14.58
C GLU A 140 8.41 -0.40 14.05
N PRO A 141 7.16 0.02 14.35
CA PRO A 141 6.70 1.33 13.94
C PRO A 141 7.69 2.37 14.47
N SER A 142 8.18 3.25 13.58
CA SER A 142 9.08 4.32 14.00
C SER A 142 8.40 5.12 15.10
N ARG A 143 9.10 5.29 16.23
CA ARG A 143 8.62 6.09 17.35
C ARG A 143 8.76 7.55 16.99
N TRP A 144 7.80 8.06 16.21
CA TRP A 144 7.78 9.47 15.80
C TRP A 144 7.77 10.42 17.01
N GLU A 145 7.24 9.95 18.14
CA GLU A 145 7.26 10.65 19.43
C GLU A 145 8.68 10.91 19.96
N ASP A 146 9.66 10.07 19.61
CA ASP A 146 11.06 10.23 20.03
C ASP A 146 11.83 11.24 19.14
N ILE A 147 11.24 11.70 18.03
CA ILE A 147 11.89 12.64 17.12
C ILE A 147 11.72 14.06 17.66
N VAL A 148 12.67 14.50 18.47
CA VAL A 148 12.73 15.89 18.98
C VAL A 148 13.38 16.78 17.92
N PRO A 149 12.72 17.87 17.46
CA PRO A 149 13.34 18.86 16.58
C PRO A 149 14.58 19.46 17.22
N MET A 150 15.63 19.67 16.41
CA MET A 150 16.82 20.38 16.88
C MET A 150 16.48 21.85 17.12
N GLU A 151 16.58 22.31 18.37
CA GLU A 151 16.47 23.72 18.72
C GLU A 151 17.77 24.44 18.36
N LEU A 152 17.75 25.19 17.24
CA LEU A 152 18.87 26.01 16.79
C LEU A 152 18.62 27.47 17.15
N GLU A 153 19.32 27.99 18.16
CA GLU A 153 19.33 29.42 18.46
C GLU A 153 20.55 30.10 17.84
N PRO A 154 20.38 31.19 17.06
CA PRO A 154 21.50 31.97 16.58
C PRO A 154 22.17 32.70 17.74
N SER A 155 23.31 32.18 18.20
CA SER A 155 24.12 32.81 19.26
C SER A 155 25.21 33.70 18.66
N THR A 156 25.40 34.88 19.27
CA THR A 156 26.54 35.78 18.97
C THR A 156 27.77 35.44 19.82
N ASP A 157 27.63 34.54 20.79
CA ASP A 157 28.72 34.09 21.64
C ASP A 157 29.58 33.05 20.92
N VAL A 158 30.85 33.42 20.66
CA VAL A 158 31.85 32.55 20.04
C VAL A 158 32.24 31.34 20.92
N SER A 159 31.87 31.35 22.20
CA SER A 159 32.06 30.22 23.09
C SER A 159 31.20 29.02 22.71
N VAL A 160 30.05 29.25 22.05
CA VAL A 160 29.15 28.20 21.54
C VAL A 160 29.83 27.32 20.48
N ILE A 161 30.81 27.88 19.75
CA ILE A 161 31.65 27.14 18.79
C ILE A 161 33.01 26.73 19.38
N GLY A 162 33.18 26.80 20.71
CA GLY A 162 34.39 26.39 21.42
C GLY A 162 35.57 27.35 21.30
N ARG A 163 35.37 28.63 20.94
CA ARG A 163 36.43 29.64 20.86
C ARG A 163 36.39 30.58 22.06
N LYS A 164 37.56 31.01 22.53
CA LYS A 164 37.66 31.98 23.62
C LYS A 164 37.22 33.37 23.14
N PRO A 165 36.39 34.11 23.90
CA PRO A 165 36.05 35.48 23.57
C PRO A 165 37.29 36.38 23.65
N ILE A 166 37.36 37.38 22.76
CA ILE A 166 38.43 38.38 22.78
C ILE A 166 38.09 39.41 23.87
N GLU A 167 39.01 39.60 24.81
CA GLU A 167 38.89 40.64 25.84
C GLU A 167 38.93 42.05 25.20
N ASN A 168 38.04 42.95 25.62
CA ASN A 168 37.84 44.30 25.06
C ASN A 168 37.50 44.37 23.55
N LEU A 169 36.59 43.49 23.10
CA LEU A 169 36.14 43.43 21.71
C LEU A 169 35.67 44.79 21.15
N ASP A 170 34.96 45.60 21.94
CA ASP A 170 34.40 46.86 21.46
C ASP A 170 35.44 47.97 21.31
N GLU A 171 36.45 48.00 22.17
CA GLU A 171 37.61 48.89 22.00
C GLU A 171 38.42 48.52 20.76
N LEU A 172 38.59 47.21 20.52
CA LEU A 172 39.28 46.71 19.33
C LEU A 172 38.48 47.05 18.06
N LYS A 173 37.17 46.87 18.06
CA LYS A 173 36.28 47.29 16.98
C LYS A 173 36.41 48.79 16.71
N HIS A 174 36.42 49.62 17.76
CA HIS A 174 36.57 51.07 17.60
C HIS A 174 37.94 51.45 17.03
N LYS A 175 39.04 50.88 17.56
CA LYS A 175 40.40 51.10 17.03
C LYS A 175 40.52 50.70 15.57
N LEU A 176 40.00 49.53 15.20
CA LEU A 176 40.01 49.05 13.82
C LEU A 176 39.14 49.94 12.92
N ARG A 177 37.97 50.37 13.39
CA ARG A 177 37.10 51.27 12.63
C ARG A 177 37.73 52.65 12.42
N VAL A 178 38.47 53.18 13.39
CA VAL A 178 39.23 54.43 13.21
C VAL A 178 40.40 54.24 12.26
N LYS A 179 41.16 53.16 12.42
CA LYS A 179 42.35 52.88 11.60
C LYS A 179 42.01 52.65 10.12
N TYR A 180 40.93 51.93 9.83
CA TYR A 180 40.57 51.51 8.47
C TYR A 180 39.33 52.22 7.91
N GLY A 181 38.53 52.90 8.75
CA GLY A 181 37.33 53.62 8.31
C GLY A 181 37.60 54.97 7.66
N THR A 182 38.82 55.50 7.80
CA THR A 182 39.22 56.76 7.17
C THR A 182 39.64 56.57 5.70
N GLU A 183 39.90 55.33 5.26
CA GLU A 183 40.23 55.01 3.86
C GLU A 183 38.98 54.89 2.94
N MET A 184 37.78 55.13 3.47
CA MET A 184 36.50 55.03 2.75
C MET A 184 35.73 56.37 2.74
N ASN A 185 36.45 57.48 2.55
CA ASN A 185 35.89 58.77 2.13
C ASN A 185 36.63 59.28 0.89
#